data_AF-A0AA42NX76-F1
#
_entry.id   AF-A0AA42NX76-F1
#
_cell.length_a   1.000
_cell.length_b   1.000
_cell.length_c   1.000
_cell.angle_alpha   90.00
_cell.angle_beta   90.00
_cell.angle_gamma   90.00
#
_symmetry.space_group_name_H-M   'P 1'
#
loop_
_entity.id
_entity.type
_entity.pdbx_description
1 polymer ?
#
loop_
_entity_poly.entity_id
_entity_poly.type
_entity_poly.pdbx_seq_one_letter_code
_entity_poly.pdbx_strand_id
1 'polypeptide(L)'
;MSALPARSRLARWAPLLVSAGLAVGATVVLRNVNPYVAGNPLPSCPLYALTGLYCPGCGSTRCLYSLVHFDLPGAMAMNPLLVISLPFLLLMLLNIAGIRPRVLDPLMRVLANPVFWLWVLPGYALLRNLPWPPFTALAPI
;
A
#
# COMPACT_ATOMS: atom_id res chain seq x y z
N MET A 1 34.00 -5.95 29.96
CA MET A 1 33.92 -5.28 28.64
C MET A 1 32.94 -6.05 27.75
N SER A 2 31.64 -5.78 27.84
CA SER A 2 30.61 -6.45 27.05
C SER A 2 30.43 -5.76 25.70
N ALA A 3 31.04 -6.30 24.65
CA ALA A 3 30.80 -5.86 23.29
C ALA A 3 29.44 -6.41 22.80
N LEU A 4 28.38 -5.62 22.92
CA LEU A 4 27.14 -5.84 22.16
C LEU A 4 26.72 -4.58 21.40
N PRO A 5 27.19 -4.33 20.15
CA PRO A 5 26.57 -3.27 19.34
C PRO A 5 26.36 -3.58 17.84
N ALA A 6 26.56 -4.82 17.36
CA ALA A 6 26.34 -5.16 15.95
C ALA A 6 24.91 -5.62 15.64
N ARG A 7 24.30 -6.41 16.55
CA ARG A 7 22.96 -7.00 16.37
C ARG A 7 21.84 -5.96 16.34
N SER A 8 21.99 -4.83 17.04
CA SER A 8 21.01 -3.73 17.06
C SER A 8 21.00 -2.91 15.76
N ARG A 9 22.13 -2.80 15.06
CA ARG A 9 22.21 -2.09 13.78
C ARG A 9 21.58 -2.89 12.65
N LEU A 10 21.78 -4.19 12.56
CA LEU A 10 21.07 -4.98 11.54
C LEU A 10 19.56 -5.06 11.80
N ALA A 11 19.14 -5.17 13.07
CA ALA A 11 17.73 -5.27 13.43
C ALA A 11 16.88 -4.05 13.00
N ARG A 12 17.45 -2.83 13.05
CA ARG A 12 16.73 -1.61 12.59
C ARG A 12 16.52 -1.56 11.07
N TRP A 13 17.40 -2.17 10.28
CA TRP A 13 17.27 -2.19 8.81
C TRP A 13 16.46 -3.39 8.31
N ALA A 14 16.25 -4.41 9.14
CA ALA A 14 15.52 -5.61 8.75
C ALA A 14 14.13 -5.34 8.14
N PRO A 15 13.28 -4.45 8.69
CA PRO A 15 11.98 -4.16 8.09
C PRO A 15 12.10 -3.52 6.70
N LEU A 16 13.08 -2.62 6.51
CA LEU A 16 13.36 -2.00 5.23
C LEU A 16 13.83 -3.04 4.20
N LEU A 17 14.75 -3.92 4.59
CA LEU A 17 15.30 -4.98 3.73
C LEU A 17 14.22 -5.99 3.33
N VAL A 18 13.37 -6.42 4.26
CA VAL A 18 12.24 -7.32 3.99
C VAL A 18 11.24 -6.65 3.04
N SER A 19 10.88 -5.40 3.30
CA SER A 19 9.96 -4.64 2.45
C SER A 19 10.52 -4.43 1.04
N ALA A 20 11.81 -4.14 0.93
CA ALA A 20 12.51 -4.02 -0.36
C ALA A 20 12.52 -5.36 -1.12
N GLY A 21 12.81 -6.47 -0.44
CA GLY A 21 12.75 -7.80 -1.04
C GLY A 21 11.34 -8.16 -1.55
N LEU A 22 10.31 -7.87 -0.76
CA LEU A 22 8.91 -8.04 -1.17
C LEU A 22 8.55 -7.16 -2.38
N ALA A 23 8.99 -5.89 -2.37
CA ALA A 23 8.76 -4.97 -3.48
C ALA A 23 9.44 -5.43 -4.77
N VAL A 24 10.66 -5.96 -4.69
CA VAL A 24 11.36 -6.56 -5.85
C VAL A 24 10.60 -7.79 -6.34
N GLY A 25 10.21 -8.71 -5.45
CA GLY A 25 9.43 -9.89 -5.82
C GLY A 25 8.11 -9.52 -6.51
N ALA A 26 7.36 -8.58 -5.93
CA ALA A 26 6.12 -8.07 -6.53
C ALA A 26 6.37 -7.43 -7.89
N THR A 27 7.43 -6.64 -8.04
CA THR A 27 7.82 -6.01 -9.31
C THR A 27 8.13 -7.06 -10.37
N VAL A 28 8.89 -8.09 -10.03
CA VAL A 28 9.20 -9.19 -10.96
C VAL A 28 7.92 -9.90 -11.39
N VAL A 29 7.02 -10.24 -10.48
CA VAL A 29 5.74 -10.87 -10.82
C VAL A 29 4.92 -9.97 -11.73
N LEU A 30 4.75 -8.70 -11.38
CA LEU A 30 3.87 -7.77 -12.11
C LEU A 30 4.44 -7.32 -13.46
N ARG A 31 5.76 -7.42 -13.69
CA ARG A 31 6.34 -7.26 -15.03
C ARG A 31 6.08 -8.45 -15.95
N ASN A 32 5.90 -9.64 -15.39
CA ASN A 32 5.69 -10.87 -16.16
C ASN A 32 4.22 -11.29 -16.24
N VAL A 33 3.36 -10.79 -15.34
CA VAL A 33 1.95 -11.15 -15.24
C VAL A 33 1.08 -9.89 -15.31
N ASN A 34 0.19 -9.85 -16.29
CA ASN A 34 -0.74 -8.74 -16.48
C ASN A 34 -2.10 -9.01 -15.76
N PRO A 35 -2.45 -8.25 -14.70
CA PRO A 35 -3.69 -8.42 -13.95
C PRO A 35 -4.94 -7.85 -14.64
N TYR A 36 -4.79 -7.17 -15.78
CA TYR A 36 -5.91 -6.69 -16.60
C TYR A 36 -6.43 -7.76 -17.56
N VAL A 37 -5.65 -8.80 -17.84
CA VAL A 37 -6.06 -9.88 -18.75
C VAL A 37 -6.86 -10.94 -17.98
N ALA A 38 -8.00 -11.36 -18.52
CA ALA A 38 -8.80 -12.44 -17.95
C ALA A 38 -8.02 -13.76 -17.97
N GLY A 39 -8.17 -14.58 -16.93
CA GLY A 39 -7.46 -15.86 -16.81
C GLY A 39 -5.99 -15.75 -16.36
N ASN A 40 -5.56 -14.56 -15.93
CA ASN A 40 -4.25 -14.42 -15.29
C ASN A 40 -4.20 -15.23 -13.96
N PRO A 41 -3.01 -15.69 -13.53
CA PRO A 41 -2.87 -16.56 -12.36
C PRO A 41 -3.05 -15.85 -11.02
N LEU A 42 -3.30 -14.53 -10.99
CA LEU A 42 -3.44 -13.78 -9.74
C LEU A 42 -4.87 -13.96 -9.19
N PRO A 43 -5.02 -14.18 -7.88
CA PRO A 43 -6.33 -14.41 -7.28
C PRO A 43 -7.21 -13.15 -7.41
N SER A 44 -8.48 -13.36 -7.74
CA SER A 44 -9.50 -12.32 -7.64
C SER A 44 -9.77 -11.96 -6.18
N CYS A 45 -10.29 -10.75 -5.92
CA CYS A 45 -10.67 -10.34 -4.58
C CYS A 45 -11.86 -11.21 -4.09
N PRO A 46 -11.69 -12.01 -3.01
CA PRO A 46 -12.74 -12.90 -2.54
C PRO A 46 -13.93 -12.12 -1.98
N LEU A 47 -13.69 -10.97 -1.32
CA LEU A 47 -14.77 -10.16 -0.77
C LEU A 47 -15.67 -9.62 -1.87
N TYR A 48 -15.09 -9.06 -2.93
CA TYR A 48 -15.87 -8.56 -4.07
C TYR A 48 -16.59 -9.71 -4.78
N ALA A 49 -15.93 -10.86 -4.97
CA ALA A 49 -16.56 -12.03 -5.57
C ALA A 49 -17.77 -12.56 -4.76
N LEU A 50 -17.73 -12.45 -3.43
CA LEU A 50 -18.80 -12.93 -2.55
C LEU A 50 -19.91 -11.89 -2.31
N THR A 51 -19.56 -10.60 -2.23
CA THR A 51 -20.49 -9.55 -1.76
C THR A 51 -20.82 -8.51 -2.81
N GLY A 52 -20.02 -8.41 -3.89
CA GLY A 52 -20.07 -7.30 -4.83
C GLY A 52 -19.56 -5.96 -4.26
N LEU A 53 -19.08 -5.93 -3.01
CA LEU A 53 -18.60 -4.70 -2.37
C LEU A 53 -17.08 -4.55 -2.51
N TYR A 54 -16.65 -3.32 -2.79
CA TYR A 54 -15.23 -2.96 -2.85
C TYR A 54 -14.68 -2.67 -1.45
N CYS A 55 -13.65 -3.40 -1.00
CA CYS A 55 -12.90 -3.07 0.20
C CYS A 55 -11.77 -2.06 -0.08
N PRO A 56 -11.10 -1.54 0.97
CA PRO A 56 -9.97 -0.64 0.80
C PRO A 56 -8.80 -1.22 0.00
N GLY A 57 -8.67 -2.55 -0.02
CA GLY A 57 -7.65 -3.28 -0.77
C GLY A 57 -8.04 -3.68 -2.20
N CYS A 58 -9.28 -3.45 -2.63
CA CYS A 58 -9.68 -3.77 -4.00
C CYS A 58 -8.88 -2.95 -5.02
N GLY A 59 -8.43 -3.60 -6.10
CA GLY A 59 -7.62 -2.96 -7.14
C GLY A 59 -6.13 -2.83 -6.82
N SER A 60 -5.65 -3.22 -5.63
CA SER A 60 -4.24 -3.06 -5.23
C SER A 60 -3.25 -3.72 -6.18
N THR A 61 -3.55 -4.93 -6.69
CA THR A 61 -2.66 -5.62 -7.64
C THR A 61 -2.54 -4.88 -8.97
N ARG A 62 -3.65 -4.35 -9.50
CA ARG A 62 -3.67 -3.54 -10.74
C ARG A 62 -3.04 -2.15 -10.51
N CYS A 63 -3.22 -1.59 -9.32
CA CYS A 63 -2.54 -0.36 -8.88
C CYS A 63 -1.02 -0.55 -8.88
N LEU A 64 -0.51 -1.60 -8.22
CA LEU A 64 0.92 -1.89 -8.19
C LEU A 64 1.45 -2.20 -9.59
N TYR A 65 0.70 -2.91 -10.42
CA TYR A 65 1.07 -3.14 -11.82
C TYR A 65 1.26 -1.82 -12.56
N SER A 66 0.32 -0.88 -12.42
CA SER A 66 0.38 0.43 -13.09
C SER A 66 1.58 1.23 -12.58
N LEU A 67 1.87 1.22 -11.27
CA LEU A 67 3.07 1.85 -10.70
C LEU A 67 4.37 1.25 -11.24
N VAL A 68 4.45 -0.08 -11.38
CA VAL A 68 5.62 -0.78 -11.95
C VAL A 68 5.89 -0.38 -13.41
N HIS A 69 4.85 0.02 -14.13
CA HIS A 69 4.89 0.50 -15.51
C HIS A 69 4.90 2.04 -15.60
N PHE A 70 5.10 2.74 -14.48
CA PHE A 70 5.12 4.20 -14.38
C PHE A 70 3.83 4.91 -14.81
N ASP A 71 2.70 4.21 -14.77
CA ASP A 71 1.36 4.76 -15.00
C ASP A 71 0.73 5.19 -13.67
N LEU A 72 1.02 6.42 -13.26
CA LEU A 72 0.46 7.01 -12.04
C LEU A 72 -1.06 7.30 -12.15
N PRO A 73 -1.59 7.84 -13.27
CA PRO A 73 -3.04 7.99 -13.45
C PRO A 73 -3.78 6.66 -13.35
N GLY A 74 -3.29 5.61 -14.01
CA GLY A 74 -3.86 4.26 -13.90
C GLY A 74 -3.79 3.74 -12.46
N ALA A 75 -2.65 3.90 -11.78
CA ALA A 75 -2.53 3.51 -10.38
C ALA A 75 -3.56 4.21 -9.47
N MET A 76 -3.77 5.50 -9.66
CA MET A 76 -4.76 6.29 -8.94
C MET A 76 -6.19 5.85 -9.28
N ALA A 77 -6.51 5.50 -10.53
CA ALA A 77 -7.81 4.94 -10.87
C ALA A 77 -8.05 3.57 -10.19
N MET A 78 -6.99 2.80 -9.94
CA MET A 78 -7.09 1.47 -9.34
C MET A 78 -7.15 1.47 -7.81
N ASN A 79 -6.33 2.27 -7.12
CA ASN A 79 -6.39 2.40 -5.66
C ASN A 79 -5.72 3.70 -5.16
N PRO A 80 -6.45 4.83 -5.12
CA PRO A 80 -5.92 6.11 -4.64
C PRO A 80 -5.32 6.03 -3.23
N LEU A 81 -6.01 5.31 -2.32
CA LEU A 81 -5.56 5.17 -0.94
C LEU A 81 -4.19 4.48 -0.88
N LEU A 82 -3.98 3.44 -1.68
CA LEU A 82 -2.70 2.73 -1.73
C LEU A 82 -1.60 3.67 -2.25
N VAL A 83 -1.81 4.34 -3.38
CA VAL A 83 -0.82 5.26 -3.97
C VAL A 83 -0.40 6.33 -2.96
N ILE A 84 -1.36 6.96 -2.29
CA ILE A 84 -1.10 7.98 -1.28
C ILE A 84 -0.40 7.39 -0.04
N SER A 85 -0.71 6.16 0.35
CA SER A 85 -0.11 5.52 1.52
C SER A 85 1.35 5.09 1.32
N LEU A 86 1.77 4.77 0.09
CA LEU A 86 3.12 4.28 -0.21
C LEU A 86 4.26 5.20 0.28
N PRO A 87 4.29 6.51 -0.01
CA PRO A 87 5.33 7.40 0.51
C PRO A 87 5.34 7.44 2.05
N PHE A 88 4.17 7.38 2.68
CA PHE A 88 4.06 7.35 4.14
C PHE A 88 4.59 6.05 4.74
N LEU A 89 4.31 4.91 4.11
CA LEU A 89 4.87 3.62 4.50
C LEU A 89 6.41 3.63 4.39
N LEU A 90 6.95 4.18 3.30
CA LEU A 90 8.40 4.35 3.15
C LEU A 90 8.97 5.22 4.28
N LEU A 91 8.35 6.36 4.57
CA LEU A 91 8.78 7.22 5.66
C LEU A 91 8.74 6.50 7.02
N MET A 92 7.72 5.67 7.29
CA MET A 92 7.63 4.89 8.53
C MET A 92 8.77 3.87 8.62
N LEU A 93 9.08 3.17 7.52
CA LEU A 93 10.20 2.25 7.46
C LEU A 93 11.54 2.95 7.70
N LEU A 94 11.73 4.15 7.13
CA LEU A 94 12.90 4.98 7.38
C LEU A 94 13.00 5.42 8.84
N ASN A 95 11.88 5.79 9.47
CA ASN A 95 11.83 6.16 10.88
C ASN A 95 12.23 5.00 11.81
N ILE A 96 11.74 3.79 11.51
CA ILE A 96 12.12 2.55 12.20
C ILE A 96 13.61 2.26 11.99
N ALA A 97 14.11 2.48 10.76
CA ALA A 97 15.52 2.39 10.43
C ALA A 97 16.36 3.53 11.01
N GLY A 98 15.82 4.42 11.84
CA GLY A 98 16.52 5.48 12.56
C GLY A 98 16.76 6.76 11.77
N ILE A 99 16.18 6.89 10.58
CA ILE A 99 16.18 8.11 9.76
C ILE A 99 14.91 8.90 10.10
N ARG A 100 15.04 9.90 10.98
CA ARG A 100 13.90 10.64 11.54
C ARG A 100 13.89 12.11 11.11
N PRO A 101 13.14 12.47 10.07
CA PRO A 101 12.92 13.86 9.71
C PRO A 101 11.99 14.53 10.75
N ARG A 102 12.56 15.33 11.66
CA ARG A 102 11.80 15.99 12.75
C ARG A 102 10.59 16.81 12.27
N VAL A 103 10.67 17.37 11.06
CA VAL A 103 9.59 18.15 10.44
C VAL A 103 8.32 17.31 10.23
N LEU A 104 8.45 16.00 10.03
CA LEU A 104 7.33 15.09 9.76
C LEU A 104 6.83 14.37 11.02
N ASP A 105 7.40 14.63 12.20
CA ASP A 105 7.02 13.96 13.45
C ASP A 105 5.52 14.10 13.80
N PRO A 106 4.85 15.26 13.61
CA PRO A 106 3.41 15.36 13.86
C PRO A 106 2.59 14.47 12.93
N LEU A 107 2.95 14.44 11.64
CA LEU A 107 2.30 13.61 10.64
C LEU A 107 2.47 12.12 10.95
N MET A 108 3.67 11.71 11.35
CA MET A 108 3.96 10.33 11.75
C MET A 108 3.15 9.88 12.96
N ARG A 109 2.89 10.75 13.92
CA ARG A 109 2.03 10.42 15.07
C ARG A 109 0.59 10.13 14.65
N VAL A 110 0.06 10.88 13.67
CA VAL A 110 -1.29 10.62 13.14
C VAL A 110 -1.32 9.29 12.40
N LEU A 111 -0.36 9.06 11.50
CA LEU A 111 -0.29 7.85 10.68
C LEU A 111 -0.01 6.57 11.50
N ALA A 112 0.73 6.68 12.60
CA ALA A 112 0.98 5.58 13.53
C ALA A 112 -0.18 5.33 14.50
N ASN A 113 -1.18 6.22 14.54
CA ASN A 113 -2.34 6.05 15.42
C ASN A 113 -3.31 5.02 14.82
N PRO A 114 -3.59 3.88 15.49
CA PRO A 114 -4.54 2.90 14.97
C PRO A 114 -5.97 3.45 14.85
N VAL A 115 -6.37 4.40 15.72
CA VAL A 115 -7.70 5.03 15.69
C VAL A 115 -7.91 5.78 14.38
N PHE A 116 -6.87 6.41 13.82
CA PHE A 116 -6.95 7.08 12.54
C PHE A 116 -7.37 6.11 11.42
N TRP A 117 -6.72 4.95 11.33
CA TRP A 117 -7.05 3.93 10.34
C TRP A 117 -8.40 3.24 10.58
N LEU A 118 -8.82 3.15 11.84
CA LEU A 118 -10.14 2.66 12.25
C LEU A 118 -11.29 3.48 11.63
N TRP A 119 -11.06 4.78 11.37
CA TRP A 119 -12.01 5.64 10.67
C TRP A 119 -11.77 5.70 9.16
N VAL A 120 -10.51 5.80 8.74
CA VAL A 120 -10.15 5.98 7.33
C VAL A 120 -10.51 4.75 6.49
N LEU A 121 -10.23 3.53 6.97
CA LEU A 121 -10.47 2.32 6.16
C LEU A 121 -11.97 2.07 5.93
N PRO A 122 -12.85 2.08 6.94
CA PRO A 122 -14.28 1.94 6.71
C PRO A 122 -14.85 3.12 5.94
N GLY A 123 -14.42 4.36 6.25
CA GLY A 123 -14.86 5.55 5.51
C GLY A 123 -14.54 5.44 4.02
N TYR A 124 -13.31 5.09 3.68
CA TYR A 124 -12.91 4.87 2.29
C TYR A 124 -13.68 3.72 1.62
N ALA A 125 -13.90 2.61 2.32
CA ALA A 125 -14.71 1.50 1.81
C ALA A 125 -16.14 1.98 1.49
N LEU A 126 -16.78 2.71 2.41
CA LEU A 126 -18.13 3.24 2.21
C LEU A 126 -18.17 4.18 1.00
N LEU A 127 -17.28 5.17 0.96
CA LEU A 127 -17.21 6.14 -0.13
C LEU A 127 -17.02 5.43 -1.48
N ARG A 128 -16.15 4.43 -1.55
CA ARG A 128 -15.83 3.70 -2.79
C ARG A 128 -16.98 2.82 -3.32
N ASN A 129 -18.02 2.57 -2.54
CA ASN A 129 -19.21 1.82 -2.97
C ASN A 129 -20.40 2.72 -3.33
N LEU A 130 -20.26 4.06 -3.26
CA LEU A 130 -21.34 4.97 -3.62
C LEU A 130 -21.49 5.08 -5.15
N PRO A 131 -22.72 4.95 -5.70
CA PRO A 131 -22.94 4.86 -7.15
C PRO A 131 -22.96 6.22 -7.88
N TRP A 132 -22.69 7.34 -7.21
CA TRP A 132 -22.73 8.67 -7.81
C TRP A 132 -21.36 9.37 -7.84
N PRO A 133 -21.11 10.27 -8.82
CA PRO A 133 -19.89 11.07 -8.85
C PRO A 133 -19.76 11.99 -7.61
N PRO A 134 -18.54 12.25 -7.10
CA PRO A 134 -17.24 11.82 -7.61
C PRO A 134 -16.80 10.43 -7.13
N PHE A 135 -17.61 9.76 -6.30
CA PHE A 135 -17.21 8.55 -5.59
C PHE A 135 -17.08 7.31 -6.49
N THR A 136 -17.76 7.32 -7.63
CA THR A 136 -17.57 6.31 -8.69
C THR A 136 -16.12 6.26 -9.18
N ALA A 137 -15.38 7.37 -9.15
CA ALA A 137 -13.97 7.40 -9.53
C ALA A 137 -13.05 6.71 -8.51
N LEU A 138 -13.55 6.45 -7.29
CA LEU A 138 -12.80 5.65 -6.34
C LEU A 138 -12.87 4.18 -6.75
N ALA A 139 -13.98 3.65 -7.25
CA ALA A 139 -14.10 2.23 -7.56
C ALA A 139 -13.05 1.77 -8.60
N PRO A 140 -12.39 0.62 -8.41
CA PRO A 140 -11.41 0.13 -9.35
C PRO A 140 -12.09 -0.25 -10.68
N ILE A 141 -11.54 0.29 -11.78
CA ILE A 141 -12.02 0.07 -13.14
C ILE A 141 -11.44 -1.18 -13.82
#